data_AF-A0A3Q2DFE8-F1
#
_entry.id   AF-A0A3Q2DFE8-F1
#
_cell.length_a   1.000
_cell.length_b   1.000
_cell.length_c   1.000
_cell.angle_alpha   90.00
_cell.angle_beta   90.00
_cell.angle_gamma   90.00
#
_symmetry.space_group_name_H-M   'P 1'
#
loop_
_entity.id
_entity.type
_entity.pdbx_description
1 polymer ?
#
loop_
_entity_poly.entity_id
_entity_poly.type
_entity_poly.pdbx_seq_one_letter_code
_entity_poly.pdbx_strand_id
1 'polypeptide(L)'
;MEGLIWRRHDLDPQTVHLRRENDDLHEQNQRFSGRTSMRPDALDSGDFSLNLMKIHLSDTGSYTCSIDDGREEFMLSEVKLWINGT
;
A
#
# COMPACT_ATOMS: atom_id res chain seq x y z
N MET A 1 2.75 16.69 -5.12
CA MET A 1 3.89 16.07 -4.41
C MET A 1 3.79 14.60 -4.73
N GLU A 2 4.86 14.02 -5.24
CA GLU A 2 4.82 12.63 -5.67
C GLU A 2 4.59 11.70 -4.47
N GLY A 3 3.77 10.66 -4.65
CA GLY A 3 3.44 9.70 -3.62
C GLY A 3 3.29 8.31 -4.20
N LEU A 4 3.87 7.33 -3.54
CA LEU A 4 3.69 5.92 -3.85
C LEU A 4 2.61 5.34 -2.94
N ILE A 5 1.57 4.77 -3.53
CA ILE A 5 0.37 4.37 -2.81
C ILE A 5 0.09 2.89 -3.05
N TRP A 6 -0.17 2.17 -1.96
CA TRP A 6 -0.81 0.87 -1.99
C TRP A 6 -2.27 1.00 -1.57
N ARG A 7 -3.19 0.41 -2.34
CA ARG A 7 -4.63 0.41 -2.07
C ARG A 7 -5.25 -0.96 -2.08
N ARG A 8 -6.39 -1.04 -1.38
CA ARG A 8 -7.37 -2.12 -1.39
C ARG A 8 -8.72 -1.50 -1.69
N HIS A 9 -9.18 -1.62 -2.94
CA HIS A 9 -10.39 -0.94 -3.41
C HIS A 9 -11.69 -1.46 -2.80
N ASP A 10 -11.66 -2.65 -2.20
CA ASP A 10 -12.79 -3.26 -1.48
C ASP A 10 -12.91 -2.80 -0.01
N LEU A 11 -12.04 -1.91 0.45
CA LEU A 11 -12.02 -1.38 1.81
C LEU A 11 -12.37 0.11 1.85
N ASP A 12 -12.78 0.58 3.03
CA ASP A 12 -12.95 2.00 3.33
C ASP A 12 -12.33 2.29 4.71
N PRO A 13 -11.32 3.17 4.82
CA PRO A 13 -10.56 3.80 3.72
C PRO A 13 -9.85 2.78 2.82
N GLN A 14 -9.54 3.14 1.57
CA GLN A 14 -8.86 2.22 0.63
C GLN A 14 -7.35 2.14 0.83
N THR A 15 -6.74 3.13 1.49
CA THR A 15 -5.28 3.26 1.60
C THR A 15 -4.71 2.19 2.52
N VAL A 16 -3.80 1.37 1.98
CA VAL A 16 -3.02 0.38 2.73
C VAL A 16 -1.75 1.01 3.27
N HIS A 17 -1.06 1.81 2.45
CA HIS A 17 0.14 2.54 2.83
C HIS A 17 0.39 3.66 1.80
N LEU A 18 0.77 4.84 2.26
CA LEU A 18 1.19 5.95 1.40
C LEU A 18 2.57 6.42 1.86
N ARG A 19 3.52 6.39 0.91
CA ARG A 19 4.89 6.89 1.06
C ARG A 19 5.04 8.15 0.22
N ARG A 20 5.39 9.27 0.85
CA ARG A 20 5.87 10.50 0.20
C ARG A 20 7.36 10.65 0.55
N GLU A 21 7.81 11.87 0.86
CA GLU A 21 9.11 12.10 1.52
C GLU A 21 9.22 11.30 2.84
N ASN A 22 8.11 11.18 3.56
CA ASN A 22 7.95 10.32 4.73
C ASN A 22 6.66 9.49 4.61
N ASP A 23 6.42 8.60 5.57
CA ASP A 23 5.15 7.89 5.66
C ASP A 23 4.02 8.87 5.99
N ASP A 24 2.97 8.84 5.18
CA ASP A 24 1.74 9.62 5.38
C ASP A 24 0.58 8.66 5.63
N LEU A 25 0.42 8.27 6.89
CA LEU A 25 -0.51 7.21 7.30
C LEU A 25 -1.83 7.75 7.87
N HIS A 26 -2.13 9.04 7.66
CA HIS A 26 -3.34 9.65 8.23
C HIS A 26 -4.62 8.98 7.73
N GLU A 27 -4.67 8.65 6.43
CA GLU A 27 -5.81 7.99 5.79
C GLU A 27 -5.65 6.46 5.69
N GLN A 28 -4.65 5.89 6.38
CA GLN A 28 -4.41 4.46 6.36
C GLN A 28 -5.62 3.71 6.97
N ASN A 29 -6.06 2.66 6.27
CA ASN A 29 -7.08 1.78 6.83
C ASN A 29 -6.55 1.11 8.10
N GLN A 30 -7.31 1.18 9.18
CA GLN A 30 -6.91 0.69 10.50
C GLN A 30 -6.54 -0.79 10.54
N ARG A 31 -7.02 -1.61 9.57
CA ARG A 31 -6.60 -3.00 9.42
C ARG A 31 -5.09 -3.16 9.19
N PHE A 32 -4.41 -2.14 8.67
CA PHE A 32 -2.99 -2.16 8.33
C PHE A 32 -2.12 -1.36 9.31
N SER A 33 -2.72 -0.72 10.32
CA SER A 33 -2.02 0.12 11.29
C SER A 33 -0.92 -0.66 12.02
N GLY A 34 0.31 -0.16 11.96
CA GLY A 34 1.49 -0.79 12.56
C GLY A 34 1.87 -2.16 11.95
N ARG A 35 1.33 -2.48 10.77
CA ARG A 35 1.56 -3.75 10.06
C ARG A 35 2.21 -3.56 8.70
N THR A 36 2.32 -2.34 8.19
CA THR A 36 2.90 -2.07 6.87
C THR A 36 4.17 -1.23 6.95
N SER A 37 5.08 -1.47 6.01
CA SER A 37 6.25 -0.62 5.80
C SER A 37 6.67 -0.66 4.34
N MET A 38 7.20 0.45 3.84
CA MET A 38 7.87 0.56 2.54
C MET A 38 9.28 1.11 2.73
N ARG A 39 10.14 0.93 1.72
CA ARG A 39 11.46 1.54 1.73
C ARG A 39 11.37 3.08 1.80
N PRO A 40 12.24 3.76 2.57
CA PRO A 40 12.25 5.22 2.60
C PRO A 40 12.70 5.83 1.26
N ASP A 41 13.55 5.10 0.52
CA ASP A 41 14.07 5.46 -0.80
C ASP A 41 13.28 4.82 -1.96
N ALA A 42 12.00 4.46 -1.75
CA ALA A 42 11.22 3.70 -2.73
C ALA A 42 11.16 4.38 -4.10
N LEU A 43 10.87 5.69 -4.14
CA LEU A 43 10.78 6.48 -5.39
C LEU A 43 12.13 6.54 -6.12
N ASP A 44 13.23 6.73 -5.39
CA ASP A 44 14.57 6.82 -5.96
C ASP A 44 15.11 5.46 -6.44
N SER A 45 14.82 4.40 -5.68
CA SER A 45 15.31 3.05 -5.96
C SER A 45 14.46 2.28 -6.97
N GLY A 46 13.21 2.70 -7.19
CA GLY A 46 12.22 1.97 -7.98
C GLY A 46 11.69 0.70 -7.29
N ASP A 47 12.07 0.44 -6.04
CA ASP A 47 11.58 -0.69 -5.25
C ASP A 47 10.30 -0.30 -4.50
N PHE A 48 9.17 -0.55 -5.14
CA PHE A 48 7.84 -0.16 -4.67
C PHE A 48 7.16 -1.22 -3.80
N SER A 49 7.93 -2.17 -3.28
CA SER A 49 7.41 -3.29 -2.51
C SER A 49 6.75 -2.85 -1.21
N LEU A 50 5.58 -3.42 -0.92
CA LEU A 50 4.92 -3.32 0.39
C LEU A 50 5.31 -4.52 1.25
N ASN A 51 5.86 -4.26 2.43
CA ASN A 51 5.98 -5.29 3.47
C ASN A 51 4.74 -5.23 4.36
N LEU A 52 3.99 -6.35 4.44
CA LEU A 52 2.83 -6.52 5.34
C LEU A 52 3.15 -7.60 6.37
N MET A 53 3.08 -7.23 7.65
CA MET A 53 3.43 -8.06 8.79
C MET A 53 2.20 -8.51 9.58
N LYS A 54 2.38 -9.55 10.41
CA LYS A 54 1.32 -10.12 11.28
C LYS A 54 0.08 -10.52 10.47
N ILE A 55 0.28 -11.27 9.38
CA ILE A 55 -0.74 -11.61 8.38
C ILE A 55 -1.99 -12.28 8.99
N HIS A 56 -3.17 -11.88 8.52
CA HIS A 56 -4.50 -12.40 8.89
C HIS A 56 -5.26 -12.87 7.64
N LEU A 57 -6.17 -13.84 7.77
CA LEU A 57 -6.97 -14.35 6.64
C LEU A 57 -7.72 -13.23 5.89
N SER A 58 -8.16 -12.19 6.61
CA SER A 58 -8.83 -11.01 6.07
C SER A 58 -7.95 -10.14 5.16
N ASP A 59 -6.62 -10.35 5.15
CA ASP A 59 -5.73 -9.66 4.22
C ASP A 59 -5.75 -10.28 2.83
N THR A 60 -6.42 -11.43 2.62
CA THR A 60 -6.66 -11.96 1.28
C THR A 60 -7.39 -10.93 0.42
N GLY A 61 -6.93 -10.72 -0.82
CA GLY A 61 -7.56 -9.84 -1.80
C GLY A 61 -6.56 -9.16 -2.73
N SER A 62 -7.04 -8.13 -3.45
CA SER A 62 -6.30 -7.49 -4.54
C SER A 62 -5.75 -6.14 -4.15
N TYR A 63 -4.43 -6.00 -4.20
CA TYR A 63 -3.70 -4.81 -3.80
C TYR A 63 -3.20 -4.08 -5.04
N THR A 64 -3.45 -2.78 -5.15
CA THR A 64 -2.98 -1.96 -6.27
C THR A 64 -1.85 -1.05 -5.81
N CYS A 65 -0.80 -0.97 -6.62
CA CYS A 65 0.32 -0.06 -6.43
C CYS A 65 0.22 1.05 -7.49
N SER A 66 0.32 2.31 -7.08
CA SER A 66 0.21 3.46 -7.95
C SER A 66 1.14 4.60 -7.52
N ILE A 67 1.48 5.48 -8.48
CA ILE A 67 2.15 6.75 -8.22
C ILE A 67 1.14 7.88 -8.43
N ASP A 68 1.01 8.75 -7.44
CA ASP A 68 0.30 10.03 -7.52
C ASP A 68 1.33 11.15 -7.71
N ASP A 69 1.30 11.86 -8.84
CA ASP A 69 2.20 13.00 -9.11
C ASP A 69 1.70 14.33 -8.49
N GLY A 70 0.53 14.30 -7.86
CA GLY A 70 -0.20 15.45 -7.31
C GLY A 70 -1.22 16.05 -8.28
N ARG A 71 -1.38 15.50 -9.48
CA ARG A 71 -2.43 15.83 -10.45
C ARG A 71 -3.27 14.61 -10.78
N GLU A 72 -2.59 13.50 -11.04
CA GLU A 72 -3.20 12.24 -11.43
C GLU A 72 -2.47 11.07 -10.76
N GLU A 73 -3.24 10.00 -10.57
CA GLU A 73 -2.73 8.74 -10.07
C GLU A 73 -2.60 7.72 -11.20
N PHE A 74 -1.40 7.16 -11.34
CA PHE A 74 -1.05 6.17 -12.35
C PHE A 74 -0.86 4.81 -11.68
N MET A 75 -1.72 3.85 -12.03
CA MET A 75 -1.58 2.48 -11.58
C MET A 75 -0.35 1.83 -12.22
N LEU A 76 0.53 1.27 -11.39
CA LEU A 76 1.72 0.54 -11.81
C LEU A 76 1.45 -0.96 -11.91
N SER A 77 0.78 -1.52 -10.90
CA SER A 77 0.55 -2.95 -10.81
C SER A 77 -0.62 -3.31 -9.90
N GLU A 78 -1.12 -4.52 -10.07
CA GLU A 78 -2.10 -5.16 -9.19
C GLU A 78 -1.52 -6.52 -8.73
N VAL A 79 -1.51 -6.75 -7.42
CA VAL A 79 -1.01 -7.96 -6.76
C VAL A 79 -2.13 -8.64 -5.99
N LYS A 80 -2.38 -9.91 -6.27
CA LYS A 80 -3.37 -10.70 -5.55
C LYS A 80 -2.69 -11.49 -4.44
N LEU A 81 -3.06 -11.19 -3.19
CA LEU A 81 -2.62 -11.93 -2.01
C LEU A 81 -3.69 -12.96 -1.65
N TRP A 82 -3.30 -14.22 -1.51
CA TRP A 82 -4.18 -15.30 -1.04
C TRP A 82 -3.54 -16.01 0.15
N ILE A 83 -4.26 -16.04 1.27
CA ILE A 83 -3.80 -16.67 2.51
C ILE A 83 -4.67 -17.89 2.77
N ASN A 84 -4.04 -19.06 2.82
CA ASN A 84 -4.74 -20.30 3.15
C ASN A 84 -5.01 -20.35 4.66
N GLY A 85 -6.25 -20.69 5.02
CA GLY A 85 -6.58 -21.15 6.36
C GLY A 85 -5.91 -22.49 6.63
N THR A 86 -5.47 -22.68 7.88
CA THR A 86 -5.10 -24.01 8.40
C THR A 86 -6.33 -24.73 8.90
#